data_AF-A0A7J7RVI0-F1
#
_entry.id   AF-A0A7J7RVI0-F1
#
_cell.length_a   1.000
_cell.length_b   1.000
_cell.length_c   1.000
_cell.angle_alpha   90.00
_cell.angle_beta   90.00
_cell.angle_gamma   90.00
#
_symmetry.space_group_name_H-M   'P 1'
#
loop_
_entity.id
_entity.type
_entity.pdbx_description
1 polymer ?
#
loop_
_entity_poly.entity_id
_entity_poly.type
_entity_poly.pdbx_seq_one_letter_code
_entity_poly.pdbx_strand_id
1 'polypeptide(L)'
;MKPAEELAQLWAAPELDMLAIEAVAIGSWKTYQLVYFLDKVLQKSPLPPGNVKKLGEMYPKISGARNAELRLRWGQIVLQNDLQEDFGKVKDFLQSQGKQKYTLPLYRAMMGGSEAARAQPPLRCAPSTAWSPGPSLTRGGCSGPRDRRPPGPQCRLLWAGPPPTGGSGRGQSTWPSLADF
;
A
#
# COMPACT_ATOMS: atom_id res chain seq x y z
N MET A 1 5.74 -4.32 -20.96
CA MET A 1 7.14 -4.36 -21.45
C MET A 1 7.69 -5.72 -21.11
N LYS A 2 7.92 -6.57 -22.12
CA LYS A 2 8.31 -7.98 -21.93
C LYS A 2 9.48 -8.21 -20.96
N PRO A 3 10.64 -7.53 -21.06
CA PRO A 3 11.78 -7.82 -20.18
C PRO A 3 11.53 -7.45 -18.71
N ALA A 4 10.73 -6.42 -18.43
CA ALA A 4 10.38 -6.05 -17.06
C ALA A 4 9.39 -7.03 -16.42
N GLU A 5 8.49 -7.61 -17.22
CA GLU A 5 7.53 -8.61 -16.77
C GLU A 5 8.22 -9.95 -16.49
N GLU A 6 9.10 -10.38 -17.40
CA GLU A 6 9.93 -11.59 -17.25
C GLU A 6 10.83 -11.49 -16.01
N LEU A 7 11.52 -10.37 -15.84
CA LEU A 7 12.33 -10.13 -14.64
C LEU A 7 11.48 -10.19 -13.35
N ALA A 8 10.29 -9.58 -13.34
CA ALA A 8 9.39 -9.65 -12.20
C ALA A 8 8.88 -11.08 -11.93
N GLN A 9 8.75 -11.91 -12.96
CA GLN A 9 8.46 -13.34 -12.79
C GLN A 9 9.63 -14.08 -12.12
N LEU A 10 10.86 -13.81 -12.54
CA LEU A 10 12.06 -14.41 -11.94
C LEU A 10 12.18 -14.07 -10.44
N TRP A 11 11.91 -12.82 -10.05
CA TRP A 11 11.94 -12.42 -8.63
C TRP A 11 10.81 -13.00 -7.79
N ALA A 12 9.67 -13.34 -8.41
CA ALA A 12 8.55 -14.00 -7.75
C ALA A 12 8.66 -15.52 -7.71
N ALA A 13 9.64 -16.11 -8.39
CA ALA A 13 9.87 -17.52 -8.34
C ALA A 13 10.39 -17.94 -6.95
N PRO A 14 10.02 -19.14 -6.46
CA PRO A 14 10.52 -19.68 -5.20
C PRO A 14 12.02 -19.96 -5.25
N GLU A 15 12.55 -20.32 -6.42
CA GLU A 15 13.97 -20.49 -6.68
C GLU A 15 14.50 -19.33 -7.51
N LEU A 16 15.49 -18.62 -6.99
CA LEU A 16 16.12 -17.48 -7.65
C LEU A 16 17.17 -17.95 -8.66
N ASP A 17 16.86 -17.82 -9.94
CA ASP A 17 17.84 -17.95 -11.00
C ASP A 17 18.62 -16.64 -11.16
N MET A 18 19.74 -16.54 -10.44
CA MET A 18 20.61 -15.36 -10.47
C MET A 18 21.23 -15.14 -11.86
N LEU A 19 21.51 -16.19 -12.63
CA LEU A 19 22.10 -16.07 -13.97
C LEU A 19 21.10 -15.41 -14.94
N ALA A 20 19.84 -15.83 -14.89
CA ALA A 20 18.78 -15.22 -15.70
C ALA A 20 18.51 -13.76 -15.27
N ILE A 21 18.61 -13.46 -13.98
CA ILE A 21 18.42 -12.11 -13.45
C ILE A 21 19.56 -11.17 -13.89
N GLU A 22 20.81 -11.61 -13.78
CA GLU A 22 22.00 -10.83 -14.18
C GLU A 22 22.08 -10.60 -15.69
N ALA A 23 21.55 -11.53 -16.49
CA ALA A 23 21.44 -11.36 -17.93
C ALA A 23 20.57 -10.15 -18.33
N VAL A 24 19.65 -9.70 -17.47
CA VAL A 24 18.82 -8.52 -17.73
C VAL A 24 19.57 -7.24 -17.36
N ALA A 25 20.01 -6.50 -18.38
CA ALA A 25 20.77 -5.25 -18.22
C ALA A 25 19.91 -4.06 -17.75
N ILE A 26 19.48 -4.09 -16.48
CA ILE A 26 18.65 -3.04 -15.83
C ILE A 26 19.42 -1.72 -15.70
N GLY A 27 20.76 -1.77 -15.76
CA GLY A 27 21.61 -0.58 -15.73
C GLY A 27 21.29 0.45 -16.83
N SER A 28 20.75 0.00 -17.96
CA SER A 28 20.35 0.82 -19.11
C SER A 28 18.92 1.39 -19.01
N TRP A 29 18.15 0.95 -18.02
CA TRP A 29 16.74 1.29 -17.95
C TRP A 29 16.51 2.71 -17.46
N LYS A 30 15.53 3.37 -18.09
CA LYS A 30 15.03 4.67 -17.66
C LYS A 30 14.11 4.53 -16.46
N THR A 31 13.93 5.60 -15.71
CA THR A 31 13.13 5.64 -14.46
C THR A 31 11.74 5.03 -14.60
N TYR A 32 11.01 5.34 -15.68
CA TYR A 32 9.65 4.81 -15.89
C TYR A 32 9.64 3.29 -16.10
N GLN A 33 10.71 2.72 -16.66
CA GLN A 33 10.86 1.27 -16.85
C GLN A 33 11.11 0.58 -15.51
N LEU A 34 11.94 1.20 -14.65
CA LEU A 34 12.16 0.74 -13.28
C LEU A 34 10.88 0.80 -12.45
N VAL A 35 10.11 1.90 -12.55
CA VAL A 35 8.80 2.00 -11.89
C VAL A 35 7.85 0.91 -12.38
N TYR A 36 7.78 0.67 -13.69
CA TYR A 36 6.95 -0.38 -14.28
C TYR A 36 7.36 -1.78 -13.80
N PHE A 37 8.66 -2.05 -13.71
CA PHE A 37 9.17 -3.30 -13.13
C PHE A 37 8.73 -3.47 -11.68
N LEU A 38 8.86 -2.43 -10.85
CA LEU A 38 8.41 -2.49 -9.45
C LEU A 38 6.90 -2.66 -9.33
N ASP A 39 6.11 -2.05 -10.21
CA ASP A 39 4.67 -2.27 -10.28
C ASP A 39 4.35 -3.74 -10.56
N LYS A 40 5.13 -4.40 -11.42
CA LYS A 40 4.98 -5.84 -11.73
C LYS A 40 5.39 -6.73 -10.58
N VAL A 41 6.45 -6.36 -9.86
CA VAL A 41 6.84 -7.05 -8.62
C VAL A 41 5.75 -6.90 -7.55
N LEU A 42 5.18 -5.70 -7.40
CA LEU A 42 4.10 -5.44 -6.46
C LEU A 42 2.83 -6.24 -6.77
N GLN A 43 2.52 -6.48 -8.05
CA GLN A 43 1.39 -7.34 -8.47
C GLN A 43 1.58 -8.82 -8.09
N LYS A 44 2.82 -9.26 -7.92
CA LYS A 44 3.19 -10.65 -7.59
C LYS A 44 3.50 -10.85 -6.09
N SER A 45 3.42 -9.77 -5.33
CA SER A 45 3.66 -9.76 -3.88
C SER A 45 2.49 -10.42 -3.13
N PRO A 46 2.73 -11.12 -2.02
CA PRO A 46 4.01 -11.26 -1.30
C PRO A 46 5.00 -12.18 -2.01
N LEU A 47 6.24 -11.71 -2.13
CA LEU A 47 7.37 -12.47 -2.64
C LEU A 47 7.91 -13.42 -1.57
N PRO A 48 8.62 -14.50 -1.96
CA PRO A 48 9.28 -15.39 -1.01
C PRO A 48 10.24 -14.62 -0.06
N PRO A 49 10.32 -15.03 1.22
CA PRO A 49 11.15 -14.36 2.21
C PRO A 49 12.63 -14.40 1.78
N GLY A 50 13.29 -13.25 1.83
CA GLY A 50 14.68 -13.09 1.39
C GLY A 50 14.85 -12.61 -0.05
N ASN A 51 13.86 -12.80 -0.93
CA ASN A 51 13.94 -12.32 -2.32
C ASN A 51 13.96 -10.79 -2.37
N VAL A 52 13.12 -10.12 -1.56
CA VAL A 52 13.07 -8.65 -1.51
C VAL A 52 14.38 -8.05 -1.01
N LYS A 53 15.01 -8.67 -0.01
CA LYS A 53 16.33 -8.26 0.50
C LYS A 53 17.39 -8.33 -0.60
N LYS A 54 17.49 -9.48 -1.27
CA LYS A 54 18.39 -9.67 -2.42
C LYS A 54 18.09 -8.69 -3.56
N LEU A 55 16.82 -8.36 -3.81
CA LEU A 55 16.44 -7.37 -4.82
C LEU A 55 16.98 -5.98 -4.45
N GLY A 56 16.90 -5.60 -3.17
CA GLY A 56 17.44 -4.35 -2.66
C GLY A 56 18.97 -4.25 -2.74
N GLU A 57 19.67 -5.37 -2.50
CA GLU A 57 21.12 -5.50 -2.61
C GLU A 57 21.60 -5.46 -4.07
N MET A 58 20.92 -6.18 -4.97
CA MET A 58 21.24 -6.23 -6.40
C MET A 58 20.99 -4.89 -7.11
N TYR A 59 19.98 -4.14 -6.67
CA TYR A 59 19.58 -2.90 -7.32
C TYR A 59 19.69 -1.70 -6.36
N PRO A 60 20.91 -1.24 -6.05
CA PRO A 60 21.10 -0.03 -5.24
C PRO A 60 20.49 1.21 -5.91
N LYS A 61 20.36 1.21 -7.25
CA LYS A 61 19.66 2.24 -8.02
C LYS A 61 18.17 2.37 -7.66
N ILE A 62 17.56 1.32 -7.12
CA ILE A 62 16.15 1.28 -6.69
C ILE A 62 16.06 1.51 -5.18
N SER A 63 16.76 0.70 -4.38
CA SER A 63 16.67 0.75 -2.92
C SER A 63 17.20 2.06 -2.33
N GLY A 64 18.20 2.67 -2.99
CA GLY A 64 18.76 3.99 -2.67
C GLY A 64 18.25 5.13 -3.56
N ALA A 65 17.19 4.93 -4.33
CA ALA A 65 16.71 5.94 -5.27
C ALA A 65 16.26 7.22 -4.56
N ARG A 66 16.60 8.39 -5.12
CA ARG A 66 16.03 9.69 -4.69
C ARG A 66 14.68 10.00 -5.35
N ASN A 67 14.33 9.28 -6.41
CA ASN A 67 13.08 9.50 -7.14
C ASN A 67 11.86 9.06 -6.32
N ALA A 68 10.88 9.95 -6.17
CA ALA A 68 9.70 9.70 -5.35
C ALA A 68 8.81 8.54 -5.85
N GLU A 69 8.71 8.34 -7.16
CA GLU A 69 7.91 7.22 -7.72
C GLU A 69 8.56 5.88 -7.39
N LEU A 70 9.88 5.77 -7.51
CA LEU A 70 10.63 4.56 -7.14
C LEU A 70 10.54 4.28 -5.65
N ARG A 71 10.74 5.32 -4.81
CA ARG A 71 10.64 5.20 -3.35
C ARG A 71 9.25 4.78 -2.90
N LEU A 72 8.19 5.29 -3.54
CA LEU A 72 6.81 4.88 -3.27
C LEU A 72 6.64 3.39 -3.53
N ARG A 73 6.99 2.90 -4.73
CA ARG A 73 6.81 1.49 -5.09
C ARG A 73 7.66 0.56 -4.24
N TRP A 74 8.91 0.94 -3.99
CA TRP A 74 9.79 0.21 -3.09
C TRP A 74 9.20 0.10 -1.69
N GLY A 75 8.70 1.22 -1.13
CA GLY A 75 8.08 1.22 0.19
C GLY A 75 6.83 0.33 0.26
N GLN A 76 6.01 0.28 -0.78
CA GLN A 76 4.86 -0.63 -0.84
C GLN A 76 5.29 -2.10 -0.83
N ILE A 77 6.34 -2.46 -1.59
CA ILE A 77 6.90 -3.82 -1.61
C ILE A 77 7.46 -4.18 -0.23
N VAL A 78 8.26 -3.30 0.37
CA VAL A 78 8.85 -3.46 1.70
C VAL A 78 7.77 -3.73 2.76
N LEU A 79 6.69 -2.95 2.76
CA LEU A 79 5.59 -3.10 3.72
C LEU A 79 4.78 -4.37 3.51
N GLN A 80 4.54 -4.78 2.25
CA GLN A 80 3.82 -6.02 1.96
C GLN A 80 4.63 -7.29 2.29
N ASN A 81 5.96 -7.19 2.25
CA ASN A 81 6.87 -8.30 2.51
C ASN A 81 7.51 -8.24 3.91
N ASP A 82 7.06 -7.31 4.75
CA ASP A 82 7.51 -7.11 6.13
C ASP A 82 9.04 -6.97 6.29
N LEU A 83 9.69 -6.26 5.35
CA LEU A 83 11.13 -6.07 5.36
C LEU A 83 11.54 -4.95 6.33
N GLN A 84 11.73 -5.31 7.60
CA GLN A 84 11.96 -4.35 8.69
C GLN A 84 13.21 -3.48 8.52
N GLU A 85 14.28 -3.98 7.88
CA GLU A 85 15.52 -3.23 7.62
C GLU A 85 15.28 -1.94 6.81
N ASP A 86 14.26 -1.94 5.96
CA ASP A 86 13.94 -0.80 5.09
C ASP A 86 12.78 0.07 5.61
N PHE A 87 12.20 -0.26 6.77
CA PHE A 87 11.14 0.55 7.38
C PHE A 87 11.61 1.97 7.70
N GLY A 88 12.88 2.14 8.07
CA GLY A 88 13.49 3.47 8.23
C GLY A 88 13.38 4.32 6.96
N LYS A 89 13.69 3.73 5.79
CA LYS A 89 13.63 4.42 4.50
C LYS A 89 12.20 4.82 4.13
N VAL A 90 11.22 3.97 4.47
CA VAL A 90 9.79 4.24 4.28
C VAL A 90 9.33 5.40 5.15
N LYS A 91 9.73 5.40 6.43
CA LYS A 91 9.45 6.49 7.37
C LYS A 91 10.06 7.81 6.91
N ASP A 92 11.34 7.81 6.51
CA ASP A 92 12.03 9.00 6.00
C ASP A 92 11.37 9.53 4.73
N PHE A 93 10.91 8.62 3.85
CA PHE A 93 10.18 9.03 2.64
C PHE A 93 8.87 9.72 3.00
N LEU A 94 8.09 9.14 3.91
CA LEU A 94 6.82 9.71 4.35
C LEU A 94 6.98 11.06 5.04
N GLN A 95 8.06 11.25 5.82
CA GLN A 95 8.39 12.54 6.43
C GLN A 95 8.80 13.58 5.38
N SER A 96 9.46 13.15 4.30
CA SER A 96 9.89 14.05 3.21
C SER A 96 8.77 14.48 2.26
N GLN A 97 7.62 13.80 2.25
CA GLN A 97 6.54 14.03 1.27
C GLN A 97 5.26 14.54 1.93
N GLY A 98 4.75 15.70 1.47
CA GLY A 98 3.45 16.24 1.89
C GLY A 98 2.28 15.90 0.96
N LYS A 99 2.54 15.34 -0.22
CA LYS A 99 1.51 15.09 -1.24
C LYS A 99 0.76 13.79 -0.96
N GLN A 100 -0.58 13.88 -0.92
CA GLN A 100 -1.46 12.71 -0.74
C GLN A 100 -1.23 11.59 -1.76
N LYS A 101 -0.78 11.93 -2.98
CA LYS A 101 -0.39 10.95 -4.01
C LYS A 101 0.59 9.89 -3.50
N TYR A 102 1.53 10.26 -2.63
CA TYR A 102 2.56 9.37 -2.11
C TYR A 102 2.23 8.87 -0.70
N THR A 103 1.69 9.74 0.15
CA THR A 103 1.45 9.40 1.55
C THR A 103 0.26 8.46 1.73
N LEU A 104 -0.83 8.66 0.97
CA LEU A 104 -2.06 7.87 1.14
C LEU A 104 -1.90 6.40 0.71
N PRO A 105 -1.33 6.07 -0.47
CA PRO A 105 -1.14 4.67 -0.86
C PRO A 105 -0.18 3.92 0.07
N LEU A 106 0.82 4.63 0.60
CA LEU A 106 1.82 4.04 1.47
C LEU A 106 1.26 3.81 2.88
N TYR A 107 0.47 4.74 3.41
CA TYR A 107 -0.27 4.53 4.66
C TYR A 107 -1.27 3.36 4.56
N ARG A 108 -1.99 3.24 3.43
CA ARG A 108 -2.86 2.08 3.18
C ARG A 108 -2.08 0.77 3.19
N ALA A 109 -0.89 0.75 2.58
CA ALA A 109 -0.01 -0.42 2.61
C ALA A 109 0.48 -0.74 4.04
N MET A 110 0.82 0.27 4.85
CA MET A 110 1.20 0.09 6.26
C MET A 110 0.07 -0.53 7.09
N MET A 111 -1.15 0.00 6.93
CA MET A 111 -2.32 -0.51 7.66
C MET A 111 -2.73 -1.92 7.19
N GLY A 112 -2.51 -2.25 5.92
CA GLY A 112 -2.73 -3.59 5.38
C GLY A 112 -1.62 -4.59 5.69
N GLY A 113 -0.45 -4.13 6.12
CA GLY A 113 0.72 -4.96 6.42
C GLY A 113 0.73 -5.54 7.83
N SER A 114 1.92 -5.97 8.25
CA SER A 114 2.20 -6.57 9.56
C SER A 114 1.99 -5.61 10.74
N GLU A 115 1.97 -6.16 11.96
CA GLU A 115 1.91 -5.35 13.18
C GLU A 115 3.12 -4.40 13.30
N ALA A 116 4.31 -4.84 12.88
CA ALA A 116 5.52 -4.02 12.86
C ALA A 116 5.41 -2.84 11.87
N ALA A 117 4.74 -3.04 10.73
CA ALA A 117 4.45 -1.97 9.77
C ALA A 117 3.45 -0.94 10.33
N ARG A 118 2.46 -1.40 11.12
CA ARG A 118 1.47 -0.54 11.79
C ARG A 118 2.03 0.21 12.99
N ALA A 119 3.02 -0.35 13.67
CA ALA A 119 3.69 0.25 14.83
C ALA A 119 4.59 1.44 14.44
N GLN A 120 4.80 1.68 13.14
CA GLN A 120 5.50 2.88 12.68
C GLN A 120 4.73 4.14 13.11
N PRO A 121 5.43 5.18 13.61
CA PRO A 121 4.78 6.34 14.19
C PRO A 121 3.86 7.02 13.18
N PRO A 122 2.69 7.51 13.63
CA PRO A 122 1.72 8.13 12.74
C PRO A 122 2.37 9.31 12.02
N LEU A 123 2.15 9.33 10.71
CA LEU A 123 2.65 10.36 9.83
C LEU A 123 2.19 11.71 10.33
N ARG A 124 3.11 12.68 10.36
CA ARG A 124 2.80 14.09 10.61
C ARG A 124 2.09 14.66 9.38
N CYS A 125 0.95 14.09 9.00
CA CYS A 125 0.03 14.70 8.08
C CYS A 125 -0.47 15.97 8.77
N ALA A 126 0.01 17.14 8.31
CA ALA A 126 -0.56 18.40 8.73
C ALA A 126 -2.08 18.35 8.49
N PRO A 127 -2.91 18.67 9.49
CA PRO A 127 -4.34 18.47 9.39
C PRO A 127 -4.93 19.53 8.47
N SER A 128 -5.41 19.12 7.29
CA SER A 128 -6.59 19.78 6.73
C SER A 128 -7.86 18.95 6.95
N THR A 129 -7.73 17.76 7.52
CA THR A 129 -8.82 16.94 8.02
C THR A 129 -8.35 16.26 9.29
N ALA A 130 -8.42 16.96 10.42
CA ALA A 130 -8.36 16.34 11.72
C ALA A 130 -9.55 15.37 11.82
N TRP A 131 -9.29 14.08 11.61
CA TRP A 131 -10.23 13.02 11.94
C TRP A 131 -10.16 12.82 13.45
N SER A 132 -11.11 13.41 14.16
CA SER A 132 -11.40 13.07 15.56
C SER A 132 -12.49 12.00 15.58
N PRO A 133 -12.32 10.85 16.25
CA PRO A 133 -13.45 10.03 16.64
C PRO A 133 -14.11 10.72 17.84
N GLY A 134 -15.17 11.49 17.61
CA GLY A 134 -15.93 12.11 18.70
C GLY A 134 -16.70 11.06 19.50
N PRO A 135 -16.64 11.06 20.85
CA PRO A 135 -17.49 10.20 21.66
C PRO A 135 -18.93 10.70 21.62
N SER A 136 -19.86 9.75 21.54
CA SER A 136 -21.29 9.95 21.68
C SER A 136 -21.64 10.76 22.94
N LEU A 137 -22.30 11.90 22.74
CA LEU A 137 -23.02 12.61 23.80
C LEU A 137 -24.34 13.18 23.23
N THR A 138 -25.33 13.10 24.08
CA THR A 138 -26.77 13.21 23.89
C THR A 138 -27.30 14.61 23.55
N ARG A 139 -28.39 14.63 22.77
CA ARG A 139 -29.58 15.52 22.80
C ARG A 139 -29.38 17.03 23.10
N GLY A 140 -29.69 17.87 22.10
CA GLY A 140 -30.04 19.30 22.28
C GLY A 140 -30.19 20.00 20.93
N GLY A 141 -31.41 20.43 20.59
CA GLY A 141 -31.72 21.06 19.29
C GLY A 141 -31.32 22.54 19.22
N CYS A 142 -31.16 23.05 17.99
CA CYS A 142 -31.28 24.47 17.63
C CYS A 142 -31.58 24.60 16.11
N SER A 143 -32.32 25.65 15.78
CA SER A 143 -33.13 25.84 14.57
C SER A 143 -32.49 26.78 13.55
N GLY A 144 -32.49 26.40 12.26
CA GLY A 144 -32.53 27.25 11.03
C GLY A 144 -31.24 27.96 10.56
N PRO A 145 -31.21 28.57 9.34
CA PRO A 145 -31.89 28.24 8.08
C PRO A 145 -30.91 27.94 6.90
N ARG A 146 -31.49 27.49 5.79
CA ARG A 146 -30.87 26.98 4.55
C ARG A 146 -30.30 28.11 3.69
N ASP A 147 -29.08 27.92 3.15
CA ASP A 147 -28.77 27.94 1.71
C ASP A 147 -27.26 28.02 1.49
N ARG A 148 -26.65 26.97 0.91
CA ARG A 148 -25.68 27.02 -0.22
C ARG A 148 -25.57 25.62 -0.83
N ARG A 149 -25.68 25.57 -2.16
CA ARG A 149 -25.68 24.36 -3.02
C ARG A 149 -24.54 23.37 -2.68
N PRO A 150 -24.78 22.06 -2.79
CA PRO A 150 -23.72 21.07 -2.70
C PRO A 150 -22.93 21.00 -4.03
N PRO A 151 -21.59 20.90 -4.03
CA PRO A 151 -20.89 20.21 -5.10
C PRO A 151 -21.15 18.70 -4.95
N GLY A 152 -21.37 18.02 -6.08
CA GLY A 152 -21.93 16.66 -6.17
C GLY A 152 -21.15 15.56 -5.44
N PRO A 153 -21.76 14.37 -5.29
CA PRO A 153 -21.15 13.27 -4.56
C PRO A 153 -20.24 12.49 -5.50
N GLN A 154 -18.92 12.56 -5.30
CA GLN A 154 -18.03 11.49 -5.72
C GLN A 154 -17.12 11.07 -4.58
N CYS A 155 -16.99 9.75 -4.45
CA CYS A 155 -16.20 9.00 -3.47
C CYS A 155 -16.93 8.63 -2.18
N ARG A 156 -18.00 7.85 -2.35
CA ARG A 156 -18.44 6.86 -1.35
C ARG A 156 -17.38 5.75 -1.28
N LEU A 157 -16.40 5.86 -0.38
CA LEU A 157 -15.57 4.73 0.03
C LEU A 157 -16.30 4.01 1.16
N LEU A 158 -17.20 3.10 0.79
CA LEU A 158 -17.62 2.02 1.67
C LEU A 158 -16.45 1.04 1.75
N TRP A 159 -15.84 0.92 2.93
CA TRP A 159 -15.12 -0.30 3.30
C TRP A 159 -15.87 -0.92 4.48
N ALA A 160 -16.58 -2.01 4.18
CA ALA A 160 -17.06 -2.95 5.19
C ALA A 160 -15.85 -3.70 5.74
N GLY A 161 -15.65 -3.66 7.06
CA GLY A 161 -14.60 -4.41 7.73
C GLY A 161 -14.79 -5.93 7.60
N PRO A 162 -13.73 -6.72 7.84
CA PRO A 162 -13.82 -8.18 7.82
C PRO A 162 -14.73 -8.69 8.96
N PRO A 163 -15.44 -9.82 8.78
CA PRO A 163 -16.32 -10.34 9.82
C PRO A 163 -15.49 -10.86 11.01
N PRO A 164 -15.98 -10.69 12.25
CA PRO A 164 -15.31 -11.22 13.43
C PRO A 164 -15.43 -12.75 13.48
N THR A 165 -14.29 -13.41 13.69
CA THR A 165 -14.20 -14.82 14.06
C THR A 165 -14.57 -15.00 15.53
N GLY A 166 -15.62 -15.77 15.82
CA GLY A 166 -15.79 -16.42 17.12
C GLY A 166 -17.23 -16.57 17.62
N GLY A 167 -17.69 -17.83 17.72
CA GLY A 167 -18.46 -18.30 18.89
C GLY A 167 -20.00 -18.32 18.81
N SER A 168 -20.54 -19.51 18.49
CA SER A 168 -21.75 -20.13 19.06
C SER A 168 -23.02 -19.27 19.30
N GLY A 169 -24.02 -19.44 18.43
CA GLY A 169 -25.41 -19.11 18.76
C GLY A 169 -26.38 -19.40 17.61
N ARG A 170 -27.33 -20.31 17.84
CA ARG A 170 -28.38 -20.74 16.91
C ARG A 170 -29.16 -19.58 16.30
N GLY A 171 -29.44 -19.65 14.99
CA GLY A 171 -30.42 -18.79 14.33
C GLY A 171 -30.43 -18.98 12.82
N GLN A 172 -31.39 -19.77 12.33
CA GLN A 172 -31.66 -19.98 10.91
C GLN A 172 -32.14 -18.68 10.26
N SER A 173 -31.55 -18.25 9.14
CA SER A 173 -32.15 -17.26 8.22
C SER A 173 -31.40 -17.26 6.86
N THR A 174 -31.98 -17.99 5.90
CA THR A 174 -31.99 -17.77 4.44
C THR A 174 -30.98 -16.81 3.79
N TRP A 175 -30.12 -17.35 2.91
CA TRP A 175 -29.37 -16.60 1.88
C TRP A 175 -30.14 -16.61 0.55
N PRO A 176 -30.26 -15.49 -0.19
CA PRO A 176 -30.51 -15.52 -1.63
C PRO A 176 -29.19 -15.53 -2.43
N SER A 177 -29.22 -16.30 -3.51
CA SER A 177 -28.14 -16.58 -4.47
C SER A 177 -27.74 -15.36 -5.32
N LEU A 178 -26.49 -15.39 -5.79
CA LEU A 178 -25.94 -14.56 -6.87
C LEU A 178 -26.82 -14.57 -8.14
N ALA A 179 -27.19 -13.38 -8.61
CA ALA A 179 -27.37 -13.04 -10.02
C ALA A 179 -27.28 -11.50 -10.15
N ASP A 180 -26.72 -11.03 -11.27
CA ASP A 180 -26.48 -9.63 -11.68
C ASP A 180 -25.22 -8.94 -11.13
N PHE A 181 -24.09 -9.21 -11.77
CA PHE A 181 -23.19 -8.20 -12.36
C PHE A 181 -22.32 -8.81 -13.47
#